data_AF-X0YJ72-F1
#
_entry.id   AF-X0YJ72-F1
#
_cell.length_a   1.000
_cell.length_b   1.000
_cell.length_c   1.000
_cell.angle_alpha   90.00
_cell.angle_beta   90.00
_cell.angle_gamma   90.00
#
_symmetry.space_group_name_H-M   'P 1'
#
loop_
_entity.id
_entity.type
_entity.pdbx_description
1 polymer ?
#
loop_
_entity_poly.entity_id
_entity_poly.type
_entity_poly.pdbx_seq_one_letter_code
_entity_poly.pdbx_strand_id
1 'polypeptide(L)'
;SVAIADKCSLKIELGKVYLPSYQAPAGYDLNQYLRKLCEEKLPHHYPEISPRISERMERELEIIGKMGYAGYFLIVWDFIRYAKEKKIVVGPGRGSVAGSLVAYLL
;
A
#
# COMPACT_ATOMS: atom_id res chain seq x y z
N SER A 1 19.48 26.62 35.19
CA SER A 1 18.58 26.07 34.16
C SER A 1 19.02 26.46 32.75
N VAL A 2 19.34 27.75 32.48
CA VAL A 2 19.75 28.25 31.15
C VAL A 2 20.96 27.51 30.55
N ALA A 3 22.04 27.33 31.33
CA ALA A 3 23.26 26.66 30.85
C ALA A 3 23.11 25.17 30.46
N ILE A 4 22.01 24.52 30.84
CA ILE A 4 21.69 23.13 30.43
C ILE A 4 20.86 23.17 29.15
N ALA A 5 19.91 24.10 29.04
CA ALA A 5 19.09 24.30 27.83
C ALA A 5 19.95 24.64 26.61
N ASP A 6 20.98 25.50 26.78
CA ASP A 6 21.89 25.89 25.69
C ASP A 6 22.75 24.73 25.16
N LYS A 7 22.91 23.66 25.95
CA LYS A 7 23.65 22.45 25.56
C LYS A 7 22.78 21.40 24.88
N CYS A 8 21.46 21.58 24.84
CA CYS A 8 20.53 20.63 24.25
C CYS A 8 20.14 21.08 22.83
N SER A 9 20.81 20.53 21.81
CA SER A 9 20.44 20.71 20.40
C SER A 9 19.97 19.38 19.78
N LEU A 10 18.72 19.01 20.07
CA LEU A 10 18.10 17.85 19.45
C LEU A 10 17.38 18.27 18.15
N LYS A 11 17.86 17.76 17.00
CA LYS A 11 17.13 17.85 15.74
C LYS A 11 16.31 16.59 15.55
N ILE A 12 15.00 16.70 15.70
CA ILE A 12 14.06 15.63 15.34
C ILE A 12 13.68 15.83 13.88
N GLU A 13 14.03 14.88 13.03
CA GLU A 13 13.58 14.86 11.64
C GLU A 13 12.08 14.51 11.60
N LEU A 14 11.24 15.53 11.50
CA LEU A 14 9.80 15.37 11.32
C LEU A 14 9.49 15.13 9.83
N GLY A 15 8.56 14.22 9.55
CA GLY A 15 8.07 13.97 8.19
C GLY A 15 8.77 12.86 7.39
N LYS A 16 9.82 12.23 7.93
CA LYS A 16 10.32 10.96 7.36
C LYS A 16 9.45 9.79 7.80
N VAL A 17 8.85 9.11 6.83
CA VAL A 17 8.10 7.88 7.06
C VAL A 17 9.09 6.70 7.00
N TYR A 18 9.32 6.06 8.13
CA TYR A 18 10.10 4.82 8.19
C TYR A 18 9.16 3.63 8.05
N LEU A 19 8.97 3.16 6.82
CA LEU A 19 8.19 1.95 6.55
C LEU A 19 9.09 0.71 6.61
N PRO A 20 8.57 -0.43 7.10
CA PRO A 20 9.27 -1.70 6.93
C PRO A 20 9.45 -1.99 5.43
N SER A 21 10.54 -2.67 5.08
CA SER A 21 10.75 -3.14 3.71
C SER A 21 9.91 -4.40 3.47
N TYR A 22 9.04 -4.36 2.47
CA TYR A 22 8.36 -5.56 1.98
C TYR A 22 9.32 -6.34 1.06
N GLN A 23 9.34 -7.67 1.19
CA GLN A 23 10.10 -8.53 0.29
C GLN A 23 9.15 -9.19 -0.69
N ALA A 24 9.20 -8.78 -1.96
CA ALA A 24 8.47 -9.47 -3.02
C ALA A 24 9.05 -10.86 -3.28
N PRO A 25 8.24 -11.82 -3.77
CA PRO A 25 8.74 -13.11 -4.20
C PRO A 25 9.84 -12.99 -5.26
N ALA A 26 10.70 -14.03 -5.34
CA ALA A 26 11.79 -14.05 -6.31
C ALA A 26 11.27 -13.84 -7.75
N GLY A 27 11.91 -12.91 -8.47
CA GLY A 27 11.55 -12.56 -9.85
C GLY A 27 10.58 -11.39 -9.99
N TYR A 28 10.12 -10.78 -8.88
CA TYR A 28 9.28 -9.59 -8.91
C TYR A 28 9.91 -8.41 -8.17
N ASP A 29 9.79 -7.21 -8.73
CA ASP A 29 9.87 -5.98 -7.95
C ASP A 29 8.53 -5.68 -7.23
N LEU A 30 8.52 -4.68 -6.34
CA LEU A 30 7.31 -4.32 -5.57
C LEU A 30 6.14 -3.86 -6.45
N ASN A 31 6.42 -3.11 -7.52
CA ASN A 31 5.39 -2.60 -8.42
C ASN A 31 4.80 -3.73 -9.27
N GLN A 32 5.66 -4.61 -9.79
CA GLN A 32 5.28 -5.79 -10.56
C GLN A 32 4.46 -6.76 -9.70
N TYR A 33 4.87 -6.98 -8.45
CA TYR A 33 4.12 -7.85 -7.55
C TYR A 33 2.76 -7.26 -7.17
N LEU A 34 2.70 -5.95 -6.88
CA LEU A 34 1.44 -5.26 -6.64
C LEU A 34 0.49 -5.37 -7.85
N ARG A 35 1.01 -5.14 -9.05
CA ARG A 35 0.26 -5.30 -10.31
C ARG A 35 -0.30 -6.71 -10.45
N LYS A 36 0.53 -7.73 -10.26
CA LYS A 36 0.12 -9.15 -10.34
C LYS A 36 -1.07 -9.43 -9.43
N LEU A 37 -1.02 -8.98 -8.18
CA LEU A 37 -2.11 -9.18 -7.22
C LEU A 37 -3.42 -8.51 -7.67
N CYS A 38 -3.33 -7.29 -8.21
CA CYS A 38 -4.50 -6.60 -8.76
C CYS A 38 -5.08 -7.33 -9.97
N GLU A 39 -4.24 -7.77 -10.91
CA GLU A 39 -4.65 -8.50 -12.12
C GLU A 39 -5.30 -9.85 -11.79
N GLU A 40 -4.78 -10.56 -10.78
CA GLU A 40 -5.36 -11.83 -10.30
C GLU A 40 -6.75 -11.64 -9.68
N LYS A 41 -6.96 -10.52 -8.98
CA LYS A 41 -8.21 -10.25 -8.26
C LYS A 41 -9.25 -9.50 -9.09
N LEU A 42 -8.83 -8.79 -10.13
CA LEU A 42 -9.71 -7.99 -10.98
C LEU A 42 -10.92 -8.80 -11.52
N PRO A 43 -10.77 -10.03 -12.05
CA PRO A 43 -11.90 -10.83 -12.54
C PRO A 43 -12.87 -11.26 -11.44
N HIS A 44 -12.40 -11.39 -10.20
CA HIS A 44 -13.24 -11.77 -9.06
C HIS A 44 -14.17 -10.64 -8.62
N HIS A 45 -13.77 -9.38 -8.83
CA HIS A 45 -14.57 -8.20 -8.49
C HIS A 45 -15.35 -7.65 -9.69
N TYR A 46 -14.84 -7.85 -10.92
CA TYR A 46 -15.44 -7.38 -12.16
C TYR A 46 -15.50 -8.51 -13.19
N PRO A 47 -16.65 -9.18 -13.34
CA PRO A 47 -16.83 -10.25 -14.34
C PRO A 47 -16.65 -9.76 -15.78
N GLU A 48 -17.04 -8.50 -16.04
CA GLU A 48 -16.81 -7.81 -17.31
C GLU A 48 -15.82 -6.67 -17.10
N ILE A 49 -14.60 -6.86 -17.59
CA ILE A 49 -13.53 -5.87 -17.46
C ILE A 49 -13.68 -4.86 -18.61
N SER A 50 -14.39 -3.76 -18.35
CA SER A 50 -14.45 -2.65 -19.30
C SER A 50 -13.09 -1.94 -19.45
N PRO A 51 -12.77 -1.36 -20.61
CA PRO A 51 -11.53 -0.58 -20.80
C PRO A 51 -11.33 0.50 -19.74
N ARG A 52 -12.42 1.13 -19.29
CA ARG A 52 -12.41 2.16 -18.24
C ARG A 52 -11.85 1.65 -16.91
N ILE A 53 -12.12 0.38 -16.56
CA ILE A 53 -11.64 -0.21 -15.30
C ILE A 53 -10.15 -0.51 -15.41
N SER A 54 -9.72 -1.13 -16.52
CA SER A 54 -8.30 -1.42 -16.78
C SER A 54 -7.45 -0.14 -16.82
N GLU A 55 -7.91 0.89 -17.53
CA GLU A 55 -7.22 2.19 -17.58
C GLU A 55 -7.12 2.87 -16.22
N ARG A 56 -8.17 2.75 -15.40
CA ARG A 56 -8.15 3.27 -14.03
C ARG A 56 -7.15 2.52 -13.17
N MET A 57 -7.14 1.18 -13.22
CA MET A 57 -6.19 0.35 -12.48
C MET A 57 -4.76 0.70 -12.88
N GLU A 58 -4.49 0.81 -14.17
CA GLU A 58 -3.17 1.16 -14.71
C GLU A 58 -2.69 2.52 -14.20
N ARG A 59 -3.56 3.54 -14.28
CA ARG A 59 -3.26 4.88 -13.80
C ARG A 59 -2.96 4.91 -12.30
N GLU A 60 -3.75 4.21 -11.50
CA GLU A 60 -3.51 4.12 -10.05
C GLU A 60 -2.20 3.41 -9.74
N LEU A 61 -1.90 2.27 -10.40
CA LEU A 61 -0.64 1.55 -10.23
C LEU A 61 0.57 2.41 -10.63
N GLU A 62 0.48 3.17 -11.72
CA GLU A 62 1.54 4.06 -12.17
C GLU A 62 1.81 5.17 -11.14
N ILE A 63 0.77 5.81 -10.60
CA ILE A 63 0.90 6.84 -9.57
C ILE A 63 1.51 6.25 -8.29
N ILE A 64 1.05 5.08 -7.85
CA ILE A 64 1.57 4.40 -6.65
C ILE A 64 3.06 4.08 -6.82
N GLY A 65 3.44 3.59 -8.00
CA GLY A 65 4.83 3.27 -8.31
C GLY A 65 5.72 4.51 -8.35
N LYS A 66 5.26 5.60 -9.00
CA LYS A 66 5.98 6.89 -9.04
C LYS A 66 6.22 7.49 -7.66
N MET A 67 5.27 7.32 -6.75
CA MET A 67 5.36 7.82 -5.39
C MET A 67 6.14 6.89 -4.45
N GLY A 68 6.53 5.69 -4.90
CA GLY A 68 7.26 4.71 -4.09
C GLY A 68 6.39 4.03 -3.02
N TYR A 69 5.06 4.04 -3.17
CA TYR A 69 4.13 3.51 -2.17
C TYR A 69 3.77 2.04 -2.37
N ALA A 70 4.28 1.35 -3.40
CA ALA A 70 3.94 -0.06 -3.63
C ALA A 70 4.24 -0.95 -2.43
N GLY A 71 5.38 -0.73 -1.75
CA GLY A 71 5.73 -1.46 -0.52
C GLY A 71 4.72 -1.25 0.60
N TYR A 72 4.19 -0.02 0.77
CA TYR A 72 3.16 0.28 1.75
C TYR A 72 1.87 -0.51 1.48
N PHE A 73 1.41 -0.53 0.22
CA PHE A 73 0.22 -1.28 -0.18
C PHE A 73 0.39 -2.79 0.08
N LEU A 74 1.56 -3.35 -0.24
CA LEU A 74 1.86 -4.76 -0.02
C LEU A 74 1.90 -5.13 1.47
N ILE A 75 2.44 -4.26 2.33
CA ILE A 75 2.45 -4.46 3.78
C ILE A 75 1.02 -4.50 4.34
N VAL A 76 0.19 -3.51 3.97
CA VAL A 76 -1.19 -3.43 4.46
C VAL A 76 -2.01 -4.62 3.95
N TRP A 77 -1.84 -4.98 2.67
CA TRP A 77 -2.47 -6.16 2.08
C TRP A 77 -2.10 -7.44 2.84
N ASP A 78 -0.83 -7.64 3.16
CA ASP A 78 -0.35 -8.84 3.86
C ASP A 78 -0.95 -8.94 5.27
N PHE A 79 -1.03 -7.84 6.01
CA PHE A 79 -1.71 -7.81 7.31
C PHE A 79 -3.19 -8.18 7.20
N ILE A 80 -3.91 -7.63 6.22
CA ILE A 80 -5.33 -7.90 6.01
C ILE A 80 -5.53 -9.37 5.61
N ARG A 81 -4.69 -9.88 4.71
CA ARG A 81 -4.71 -11.27 4.26
C ARG A 81 -4.50 -12.21 5.44
N TYR A 82 -3.44 -12.00 6.23
CA TYR A 82 -3.14 -12.82 7.40
C TYR A 82 -4.29 -12.80 8.41
N ALA A 83 -4.85 -11.62 8.70
CA ALA A 83 -5.99 -11.49 9.61
C ALA A 83 -7.18 -12.32 9.13
N LYS A 84 -7.54 -12.23 7.84
CA LYS A 84 -8.62 -13.03 7.23
C LYS A 84 -8.33 -14.54 7.32
N GLU A 85 -7.12 -14.98 7.00
CA GLU A 85 -6.71 -16.39 7.10
C GLU A 85 -6.80 -16.92 8.54
N LYS A 86 -6.52 -16.07 9.53
CA LYS A 86 -6.66 -16.39 10.97
C LYS A 86 -8.06 -16.14 11.54
N LYS A 87 -9.04 -15.82 10.70
CA LYS A 87 -10.43 -15.49 11.10
C LYS A 87 -10.51 -14.33 12.10
N ILE A 88 -9.55 -13.42 12.05
CA ILE A 88 -9.56 -12.15 12.79
C ILE A 88 -10.37 -11.15 11.96
N VAL A 89 -11.40 -10.56 12.59
CA VAL A 89 -12.30 -9.62 11.92
C VAL A 89 -11.57 -8.33 11.56
N VAL A 90 -11.69 -7.91 10.31
CA VAL A 90 -11.20 -6.62 9.80
C VAL A 90 -12.38 -5.80 9.29
N GLY A 91 -12.37 -4.49 9.53
CA GLY A 91 -13.41 -3.59 9.03
C GLY A 91 -13.35 -3.38 7.51
N PRO A 92 -14.39 -2.79 6.90
CA PRO A 92 -14.51 -2.61 5.45
C PRO A 92 -13.54 -1.58 4.82
N GLY A 93 -12.59 -1.04 5.59
CA GLY A 93 -11.73 0.08 5.21
C GLY A 93 -12.26 1.44 5.66
N ARG A 94 -11.35 2.41 5.88
CA ARG A 94 -11.70 3.76 6.36
C ARG A 94 -10.74 4.80 5.75
N GLY A 95 -11.24 6.03 5.56
CA GLY A 95 -10.44 7.15 5.05
C GLY A 95 -10.39 7.21 3.52
N SER A 96 -9.51 8.05 2.97
CA SER A 96 -9.43 8.33 1.52
C SER A 96 -9.09 7.11 0.66
N VAL A 97 -8.58 6.04 1.27
CA VAL A 97 -8.22 4.78 0.61
C VAL A 97 -9.43 4.05 0.00
N ALA A 98 -10.64 4.27 0.53
CA ALA A 98 -11.87 3.67 0.01
C ALA A 98 -12.19 4.08 -1.45
N GLY A 99 -11.57 5.15 -1.96
CA GLY A 99 -11.70 5.58 -3.35
C GLY A 99 -10.72 4.94 -4.33
N SER A 100 -9.73 4.15 -3.87
CA SER A 100 -8.75 3.51 -4.76
C SER A 100 -9.25 2.15 -5.23
N LEU A 101 -9.22 1.94 -6.54
CA LEU A 101 -9.46 0.64 -7.15
C LEU A 101 -8.38 -0.37 -6.74
N VAL A 102 -7.11 0.04 -6.69
CA VAL A 102 -6.02 -0.84 -6.23
C VAL A 102 -6.25 -1.31 -4.80
N ALA A 103 -6.66 -0.41 -3.89
CA ALA A 103 -6.97 -0.81 -2.51
C ALA A 103 -8.21 -1.69 -2.39
N TYR A 104 -9.20 -1.51 -3.27
CA TYR A 104 -10.40 -2.35 -3.30
C TYR A 104 -10.12 -3.78 -3.78
N LEU A 105 -9.20 -3.93 -4.74
CA LEU A 105 -8.83 -5.24 -5.27
C LEU A 105 -7.97 -6.03 -4.28
N LEU A 106 -7.12 -5.39 -3.50
CA LEU A 106 -6.24 -6.05 -2.51
C LEU A 106 -7.00 -6.67 -1.33
#